data_AF-A0A8S9BYP8-F1
#
_entry.id   AF-A0A8S9BYP8-F1
#
_cell.length_a   1.000
_cell.length_b   1.000
_cell.length_c   1.000
_cell.angle_alpha   90.00
_cell.angle_beta   90.00
_cell.angle_gamma   90.00
#
_symmetry.space_group_name_H-M   'P 1'
#
loop_
_entity.id
_entity.type
_entity.pdbx_description
1 polymer ?
#
loop_
_entity_poly.entity_id
_entity_poly.type
_entity_poly.pdbx_seq_one_letter_code
_entity_poly.pdbx_strand_id
1 'polypeptide(L)'
;MSPSTALKRTLFSGTSLPINSLLHNPKQPPIQTANFSTSSPFLIHVSKSYISSHTTSQNMPLSTSSPTQKTWRLPPGSWDTHVHVFDPETYPYSPTRAYSPRSASFNQLTTFGQSLTTNNSAPNMVLVLPSPYGTLNESILDLLRKKEGGGKLRGIVVLDSEQMTRENLLEMDKLGVRGVRLNMVSSGGSVTGDALRKALIETAGLIKDAGLGGKWWIQLFIPGHFWDELSETVRNLGVGIIADHLGGMKGSSMLEQGATVTEQPGFDALIALASSKHLVVKVSGFPRASEDEKAAYPDLEAVVKRFAVEVPDQLIWASDWPHTGEAKDRKGRSINVPEPFRDIDDVAILKRLRSWVSVDVWEKMMAGTPGKIFA
;
A
#
# COMPACT_ATOMS: atom_id res chain seq x y z
N MET A 1 -10.74 30.17 55.21
CA MET A 1 -11.63 28.98 55.18
C MET A 1 -10.87 27.86 54.49
N SER A 2 -10.56 26.80 55.23
CA SER A 2 -10.03 25.50 54.77
C SER A 2 -11.03 24.75 53.86
N PRO A 3 -10.70 23.57 53.26
CA PRO A 3 -9.40 22.98 52.93
C PRO A 3 -9.32 22.18 51.58
N SER A 4 -8.10 21.74 51.24
CA SER A 4 -7.66 20.39 50.78
C SER A 4 -8.60 19.47 49.99
N THR A 5 -8.11 18.81 48.94
CA THR A 5 -7.93 17.33 48.91
C THR A 5 -7.06 16.90 47.71
N ALA A 6 -5.89 16.31 48.01
CA ALA A 6 -5.16 15.44 47.11
C ALA A 6 -5.55 13.99 47.41
N LEU A 7 -5.81 13.17 46.39
CA LEU A 7 -5.96 11.72 46.56
C LEU A 7 -5.04 10.94 45.62
N LYS A 8 -4.23 10.10 46.26
CA LYS A 8 -3.24 9.16 45.76
C LYS A 8 -3.92 8.06 44.93
N ARG A 9 -3.30 7.65 43.81
CA ARG A 9 -3.59 6.38 43.13
C ARG A 9 -2.59 5.32 43.56
N THR A 10 -3.13 4.21 44.05
CA THR A 10 -2.43 3.03 44.57
C THR A 10 -1.95 2.14 43.42
N LEU A 11 -0.69 1.69 43.51
CA LEU A 11 -0.08 0.66 42.68
C LEU A 11 -0.53 -0.73 43.16
N PHE A 12 -0.99 -1.58 42.25
CA PHE A 12 -1.09 -3.01 42.49
C PHE A 12 -0.05 -3.74 41.64
N SER A 13 0.92 -4.33 42.34
CA SER A 13 1.85 -5.33 41.86
C SER A 13 1.19 -6.71 41.91
N GLY A 14 1.10 -7.41 40.78
CA GLY A 14 0.73 -8.82 40.73
C GLY A 14 1.85 -9.61 40.05
N THR A 15 2.44 -10.55 40.79
CA THR A 15 3.56 -11.41 40.44
C THR A 15 3.17 -12.60 39.55
N SER A 16 4.13 -13.00 38.73
CA SER A 16 4.20 -14.12 37.78
C SER A 16 4.02 -15.50 38.41
N LEU A 17 3.49 -16.48 37.66
CA LEU A 17 3.93 -17.88 37.67
C LEU A 17 3.73 -18.55 36.28
N PRO A 18 4.58 -19.53 35.90
CA PRO A 18 4.72 -20.05 34.54
C PRO A 18 3.89 -21.33 34.31
N ILE A 19 3.48 -21.58 33.07
CA ILE A 19 2.90 -22.86 32.65
C ILE A 19 3.85 -23.56 31.68
N ASN A 20 4.23 -24.77 32.08
CA ASN A 20 5.11 -25.69 31.38
C ASN A 20 4.45 -26.32 30.14
N SER A 21 5.34 -26.59 29.19
CA SER A 21 5.25 -27.49 28.04
C SER A 21 4.51 -28.80 28.26
N LEU A 22 3.66 -29.19 27.30
CA LEU A 22 3.41 -30.59 26.95
C LEU A 22 3.21 -30.73 25.44
N LEU A 23 4.25 -31.25 24.79
CA LEU A 23 4.23 -31.87 23.47
C LEU A 23 3.31 -33.09 23.51
N HIS A 24 2.38 -33.23 22.57
CA HIS A 24 1.92 -34.55 22.10
C HIS A 24 1.43 -34.45 20.65
N ASN A 25 2.06 -35.28 19.82
CA ASN A 25 1.86 -35.44 18.40
C ASN A 25 1.33 -36.87 18.17
N PRO A 26 0.14 -37.08 17.57
CA PRO A 26 -0.22 -38.39 17.05
C PRO A 26 -0.26 -38.39 15.52
N LYS A 27 0.60 -39.26 14.99
CA LYS A 27 0.68 -39.72 13.60
C LYS A 27 -0.70 -40.13 13.04
N GLN A 28 -1.01 -39.68 11.83
CA GLN A 28 -2.04 -40.28 10.97
C GLN A 28 -1.42 -41.38 10.06
N PRO A 29 -2.11 -42.51 9.82
CA PRO A 29 -1.72 -43.49 8.82
C PRO A 29 -2.25 -43.15 7.41
N PRO A 30 -1.65 -43.69 6.33
CA PRO A 30 -1.93 -43.27 4.95
C PRO A 30 -3.13 -44.01 4.36
N ILE A 31 -3.88 -43.33 3.49
CA ILE A 31 -4.85 -43.96 2.59
C ILE A 31 -4.40 -43.76 1.14
N GLN A 32 -4.17 -44.88 0.49
CA GLN A 32 -4.01 -45.04 -0.96
C GLN A 32 -5.36 -44.88 -1.68
N THR A 33 -5.31 -44.36 -2.90
CA THR A 33 -6.11 -44.69 -4.11
C THR A 33 -6.08 -43.45 -5.01
N ALA A 34 -6.09 -43.50 -6.33
CA ALA A 34 -5.82 -44.53 -7.30
C ALA A 34 -5.45 -43.77 -8.59
N ASN A 35 -4.53 -44.33 -9.36
CA ASN A 35 -4.20 -43.87 -10.70
C ASN A 35 -5.41 -43.98 -11.63
N PHE A 36 -5.75 -42.91 -12.34
CA PHE A 36 -6.44 -43.02 -13.62
C PHE A 36 -5.63 -42.34 -14.73
N SER A 37 -5.41 -43.17 -15.74
CA SER A 37 -4.58 -42.99 -16.91
C SER A 37 -5.37 -42.33 -18.05
N THR A 38 -4.71 -41.35 -18.66
CA THR A 38 -4.59 -40.99 -20.09
C THR A 38 -5.74 -41.25 -21.09
N SER A 39 -6.11 -40.21 -21.85
CA SER A 39 -6.20 -40.17 -23.33
C SER A 39 -6.78 -38.80 -23.74
N SER A 40 -5.97 -37.87 -24.27
CA SER A 40 -5.61 -37.61 -25.68
C SER A 40 -6.61 -36.72 -26.46
N PRO A 41 -6.15 -35.77 -27.32
CA PRO A 41 -6.89 -34.57 -27.68
C PRO A 41 -7.60 -34.66 -29.03
N PHE A 42 -8.75 -33.98 -29.16
CA PHE A 42 -9.40 -33.72 -30.44
C PHE A 42 -8.81 -32.48 -31.12
N LEU A 43 -8.09 -32.72 -32.21
CA LEU A 43 -7.68 -31.74 -33.23
C LEU A 43 -8.88 -31.39 -34.12
N ILE A 44 -9.25 -30.11 -34.19
CA ILE A 44 -10.15 -29.60 -35.23
C ILE A 44 -9.31 -28.92 -36.31
N HIS A 45 -9.36 -29.50 -37.51
CA HIS A 45 -8.90 -28.91 -38.76
C HIS A 45 -9.75 -27.68 -39.11
N VAL A 46 -9.10 -26.54 -39.37
CA VAL A 46 -9.71 -25.40 -40.07
C VAL A 46 -9.08 -25.30 -41.45
N SER A 47 -9.92 -25.45 -42.45
CA SER A 47 -9.62 -25.39 -43.88
C SER A 47 -9.20 -23.99 -44.34
N LYS A 48 -8.10 -23.92 -45.09
CA LYS A 48 -7.68 -22.75 -45.86
C LYS A 48 -8.68 -22.47 -46.97
N SER A 49 -9.19 -21.24 -47.03
CA SER A 49 -9.80 -20.68 -48.24
C SER A 49 -8.95 -19.51 -48.73
N TYR A 50 -8.51 -19.62 -49.98
CA TYR A 50 -7.81 -18.61 -50.75
C TYR A 50 -8.84 -17.63 -51.31
N ILE A 51 -8.70 -16.33 -51.03
CA ILE A 51 -9.30 -15.27 -51.82
C ILE A 51 -8.21 -14.25 -52.14
N SER A 52 -7.97 -14.09 -53.43
CA SER A 52 -7.09 -13.09 -54.04
C SER A 52 -7.86 -11.77 -54.18
N SER A 53 -7.31 -10.68 -53.67
CA SER A 53 -7.73 -9.33 -54.07
C SER A 53 -6.60 -8.32 -53.90
N HIS A 54 -5.92 -8.04 -55.01
CA HIS A 54 -5.48 -6.72 -55.50
C HIS A 54 -4.86 -5.77 -54.45
N THR A 55 -3.53 -5.82 -54.38
CA THR A 55 -2.69 -4.86 -53.66
C THR A 55 -2.57 -3.55 -54.45
N THR A 56 -3.31 -2.51 -54.04
CA THR A 56 -2.95 -1.13 -54.38
C THR A 56 -2.00 -0.64 -53.29
N SER A 57 -0.73 -0.47 -53.66
CA SER A 57 0.30 0.14 -52.81
C SER A 57 -0.06 1.60 -52.55
N GLN A 58 -0.64 1.88 -51.39
CA GLN A 58 -0.60 3.19 -50.78
C GLN A 58 0.52 3.18 -49.74
N ASN A 59 1.57 3.95 -50.02
CA ASN A 59 2.63 4.27 -49.07
C ASN A 59 2.01 5.00 -47.87
N MET A 60 1.62 4.24 -46.84
CA MET A 60 1.48 4.77 -45.49
C MET A 60 2.88 5.19 -45.03
N PRO A 61 3.08 6.42 -44.53
CA PRO A 61 4.34 6.75 -43.88
C PRO A 61 4.43 5.84 -42.66
N LEU A 62 5.40 4.92 -42.69
CA LEU A 62 5.85 4.22 -41.51
C LEU A 62 6.18 5.32 -40.50
N SER A 63 5.34 5.46 -39.48
CA SER A 63 5.65 6.34 -38.36
C SER A 63 6.91 5.79 -37.74
N THR A 64 8.04 6.37 -38.13
CA THR A 64 9.31 6.21 -37.45
C THR A 64 9.13 6.87 -36.09
N SER A 65 8.64 6.09 -35.13
CA SER A 65 8.57 6.52 -33.74
C SER A 65 9.98 6.95 -33.33
N SER A 66 10.13 8.25 -33.09
CA SER A 66 11.38 8.84 -32.61
C SER A 66 11.90 8.03 -31.42
N PRO A 67 13.20 7.72 -31.36
CA PRO A 67 13.77 7.06 -30.19
C PRO A 67 13.70 8.03 -29.00
N THR A 68 13.37 7.50 -27.80
CA THR A 68 13.59 8.10 -26.47
C THR A 68 12.49 8.95 -25.78
N GLN A 69 11.20 8.63 -25.91
CA GLN A 69 10.31 8.99 -24.78
C GLN A 69 10.76 8.18 -23.55
N LYS A 70 11.12 8.86 -22.46
CA LYS A 70 11.53 8.21 -21.19
C LYS A 70 10.39 7.29 -20.72
N THR A 71 10.47 6.00 -21.08
CA THR A 71 9.42 4.99 -20.84
C THR A 71 9.13 4.73 -19.36
N TRP A 72 9.98 5.24 -18.46
CA TRP A 72 9.87 5.16 -17.01
C TRP A 72 9.15 6.35 -16.38
N ARG A 73 8.95 7.45 -17.11
CA ARG A 73 8.19 8.59 -16.59
C ARG A 73 6.71 8.20 -16.49
N LEU A 74 6.05 8.79 -15.51
CA LEU A 74 4.63 8.53 -15.28
C LEU A 74 3.81 9.07 -16.47
N PRO A 75 2.90 8.26 -17.04
CA PRO A 75 2.04 8.70 -18.13
C PRO A 75 1.02 9.75 -17.65
N PRO A 76 0.44 10.57 -18.56
CA PRO A 76 -0.64 11.48 -18.19
C PRO A 76 -1.79 10.76 -17.49
N GLY A 77 -2.33 11.37 -16.42
CA GLY A 77 -3.41 10.77 -15.62
C GLY A 77 -2.96 9.69 -14.64
N SER A 78 -1.64 9.48 -14.48
CA SER A 78 -1.08 8.60 -13.45
C SER A 78 -1.48 9.02 -12.04
N TRP A 79 -1.41 8.08 -11.12
CA TRP A 79 -1.65 8.29 -9.70
C TRP A 79 -0.37 8.04 -8.90
N ASP A 80 -0.07 8.96 -7.98
CA ASP A 80 0.76 8.67 -6.81
C ASP A 80 -0.16 8.34 -5.63
N THR A 81 -0.25 7.06 -5.27
CA THR A 81 -1.29 6.56 -4.36
C THR A 81 -0.90 6.57 -2.87
N HIS A 82 0.25 7.14 -2.53
CA HIS A 82 0.68 7.28 -1.13
C HIS A 82 1.68 8.41 -0.99
N VAL A 83 1.19 9.57 -0.57
CA VAL A 83 2.02 10.73 -0.23
C VAL A 83 1.54 11.37 1.06
N HIS A 84 2.45 12.04 1.74
CA HIS A 84 2.19 12.76 2.98
C HIS A 84 2.53 14.23 2.82
N VAL A 85 1.78 15.11 3.49
CA VAL A 85 2.13 16.52 3.65
C VAL A 85 2.36 16.78 5.13
N PHE A 86 3.39 17.57 5.44
CA PHE A 86 3.72 17.98 6.81
C PHE A 86 3.75 19.51 6.88
N ASP A 87 2.74 20.07 7.52
CA ASP A 87 2.61 21.50 7.84
C ASP A 87 2.33 21.65 9.34
N PRO A 88 3.36 21.49 10.20
CA PRO A 88 3.21 21.59 11.65
C PRO A 88 2.92 23.01 12.16
N GLU A 89 3.16 24.04 11.33
CA GLU A 89 2.90 25.44 11.70
C GLU A 89 1.40 25.73 11.67
N THR A 90 0.70 25.29 10.61
CA THR A 90 -0.76 25.43 10.50
C THR A 90 -1.50 24.36 11.30
N TYR A 91 -1.02 23.12 11.26
CA TYR A 91 -1.65 21.98 11.93
C TYR A 91 -0.63 21.36 12.90
N PRO A 92 -0.70 21.64 14.20
CA PRO A 92 0.23 21.04 15.16
C PRO A 92 0.17 19.51 15.14
N TYR A 93 1.32 18.86 15.28
CA TYR A 93 1.36 17.40 15.43
C TYR A 93 0.68 16.95 16.73
N SER A 94 0.21 15.71 16.73
CA SER A 94 -0.37 15.08 17.90
C SER A 94 0.63 15.05 19.06
N PRO A 95 0.19 15.31 20.31
CA PRO A 95 1.03 15.19 21.49
C PRO A 95 1.48 13.73 21.75
N THR A 96 0.79 12.73 21.19
CA THR A 96 1.09 11.30 21.34
C THR A 96 1.94 10.73 20.19
N ARG A 97 2.44 11.57 19.29
CA ARG A 97 3.27 11.14 18.16
C ARG A 97 4.55 10.44 18.60
N ALA A 98 4.98 9.46 17.82
CA ALA A 98 6.26 8.78 18.02
C ALA A 98 7.48 9.58 17.52
N TYR A 99 7.27 10.55 16.62
CA TYR A 99 8.33 11.36 16.02
C TYR A 99 7.78 12.68 15.46
N SER A 100 8.67 13.64 15.20
CA SER A 100 8.35 14.90 14.51
C SER A 100 9.16 15.00 13.22
N PRO A 101 8.55 14.88 12.03
CA PRO A 101 9.25 15.18 10.79
C PRO A 101 9.40 16.68 10.56
N ARG A 102 10.38 17.06 9.73
CA ARG A 102 10.45 18.41 9.14
C ARG A 102 9.19 18.72 8.33
N SER A 103 8.98 19.99 8.01
CA SER A 103 7.91 20.39 7.10
C SER A 103 8.17 19.87 5.68
N ALA A 104 7.07 19.50 5.01
CA ALA A 104 7.03 19.03 3.64
C ALA A 104 5.72 19.53 3.04
N SER A 105 5.77 20.68 2.37
CA SER A 105 4.59 21.41 1.92
C SER A 105 3.92 20.75 0.71
N PHE A 106 2.64 21.04 0.52
CA PHE A 106 1.89 20.60 -0.66
C PHE A 106 2.47 21.14 -1.99
N ASN A 107 3.10 22.33 -1.97
CA ASN A 107 3.77 22.87 -3.15
C ASN A 107 5.03 22.06 -3.51
N GLN A 108 5.83 21.67 -2.51
CA GLN A 108 6.98 20.78 -2.73
C GLN A 108 6.53 19.43 -3.29
N LEU A 109 5.44 18.86 -2.75
CA LEU A 109 4.82 17.63 -3.27
C LEU A 109 4.38 17.79 -4.73
N THR A 110 3.71 18.90 -5.06
CA THR A 110 3.25 19.17 -6.44
C THR A 110 4.43 19.27 -7.40
N THR A 111 5.47 20.01 -7.02
CA THR A 111 6.71 20.16 -7.81
C THR A 111 7.42 18.81 -8.00
N PHE A 112 7.52 18.01 -6.93
CA PHE A 112 8.06 16.67 -6.98
C PHE A 112 7.28 15.79 -7.96
N GLY A 113 5.95 15.72 -7.82
CA GLY A 113 5.10 14.92 -8.70
C GLY A 113 5.22 15.33 -10.18
N GLN A 114 5.26 16.63 -10.47
CA GLN A 114 5.47 17.14 -11.83
C GLN A 114 6.80 16.68 -12.42
N SER A 115 7.86 16.58 -11.61
CA SER A 115 9.18 16.14 -12.10
C SER A 115 9.20 14.69 -12.60
N LEU A 116 8.24 13.87 -12.15
CA LEU A 116 8.13 12.44 -12.48
C LEU A 116 7.29 12.17 -13.74
N THR A 117 6.45 13.12 -14.19
CA THR A 117 5.55 12.93 -15.33
C THR A 117 6.19 13.26 -16.67
N THR A 118 5.65 12.69 -17.75
CA THR A 118 6.19 12.91 -19.11
C THR A 118 6.05 14.36 -19.60
N ASN A 119 5.03 15.07 -19.15
CA ASN A 119 4.61 16.39 -19.62
C ASN A 119 4.71 17.49 -18.53
N ASN A 120 5.35 17.19 -17.41
CA ASN A 120 5.45 18.06 -16.24
C ASN A 120 4.09 18.47 -15.63
N SER A 121 3.00 17.74 -15.91
CA SER A 121 1.74 17.93 -15.19
C SER A 121 1.80 17.25 -13.83
N ALA A 122 1.06 17.74 -12.84
CA ALA A 122 0.93 17.03 -11.59
C ALA A 122 0.18 15.70 -11.82
N PRO A 123 0.62 14.58 -11.22
CA PRO A 123 -0.17 13.36 -11.20
C PRO A 123 -1.42 13.56 -10.33
N ASN A 124 -2.37 12.64 -10.44
CA ASN A 124 -3.39 12.48 -9.41
C ASN A 124 -2.70 12.00 -8.12
N MET A 125 -3.18 12.40 -6.95
CA MET A 125 -2.54 12.08 -5.68
C MET A 125 -3.52 11.58 -4.64
N VAL A 126 -3.06 10.63 -3.83
CA VAL A 126 -3.76 10.18 -2.62
C VAL A 126 -2.99 10.68 -1.40
N LEU A 127 -3.54 11.70 -0.75
CA LEU A 127 -3.03 12.26 0.50
C LEU A 127 -3.39 11.31 1.64
N VAL A 128 -2.38 10.63 2.18
CA VAL A 128 -2.55 9.71 3.31
C VAL A 128 -2.20 10.46 4.59
N LEU A 129 -3.08 10.47 5.60
CA LEU A 129 -2.75 11.12 6.88
C LEU A 129 -1.55 10.41 7.54
N PRO A 130 -0.41 11.10 7.75
CA PRO A 130 0.75 10.48 8.38
C PRO A 130 0.56 10.42 9.90
N SER A 131 1.17 9.41 10.54
CA SER A 131 0.95 9.12 11.96
C SER A 131 1.33 10.23 12.95
N PRO A 132 2.25 11.19 12.66
CA PRO A 132 2.47 12.31 13.56
C PRO A 132 1.25 13.18 13.84
N TYR A 133 0.24 13.17 12.97
CA TYR A 133 -1.03 13.87 13.20
C TYR A 133 -2.03 13.07 14.04
N GLY A 134 -1.78 11.79 14.32
CA GLY A 134 -2.78 10.92 14.97
C GLY A 134 -4.05 10.81 14.13
N THR A 135 -5.17 11.29 14.67
CA THR A 135 -6.49 11.33 14.03
C THR A 135 -6.88 12.74 13.53
N LEU A 136 -5.93 13.70 13.54
CA LEU A 136 -6.15 15.09 13.12
C LEU A 136 -6.18 15.22 11.58
N ASN A 137 -7.29 14.80 10.97
CA ASN A 137 -7.47 14.75 9.52
C ASN A 137 -7.54 16.12 8.83
N GLU A 138 -7.78 17.20 9.57
CA GLU A 138 -7.94 18.55 9.01
C GLU A 138 -6.80 18.97 8.08
N SER A 139 -5.57 18.56 8.38
CA SER A 139 -4.39 18.83 7.55
C SER A 139 -4.53 18.36 6.09
N ILE A 140 -5.22 17.24 5.85
CA ILE A 140 -5.50 16.74 4.50
C ILE A 140 -6.88 17.14 4.00
N LEU A 141 -7.88 17.28 4.89
CA LEU A 141 -9.23 17.68 4.48
C LEU A 141 -9.27 19.10 3.93
N ASP A 142 -8.47 20.02 4.48
CA ASP A 142 -8.33 21.39 3.97
C ASP A 142 -7.75 21.41 2.55
N LEU A 143 -6.75 20.56 2.27
CA LEU A 143 -6.18 20.42 0.93
C LEU A 143 -7.22 19.86 -0.07
N LEU A 144 -8.01 18.86 0.36
CA LEU A 144 -9.09 18.31 -0.46
C LEU A 144 -10.21 19.33 -0.74
N ARG A 145 -10.52 20.22 0.21
CA ARG A 145 -11.49 21.31 0.02
C ARG A 145 -11.01 22.32 -1.03
N LYS A 146 -9.73 22.69 -0.98
CA LYS A 146 -9.13 23.64 -1.92
C LYS A 146 -9.12 23.10 -3.35
N LYS A 147 -8.93 21.78 -3.53
CA LYS A 147 -8.85 21.11 -4.85
C LYS A 147 -7.77 21.72 -5.77
N GLU A 148 -6.68 22.19 -5.16
CA GLU A 148 -5.53 22.75 -5.85
C GLU A 148 -4.53 21.65 -6.24
N GLY A 149 -3.55 21.97 -7.09
CA GLY A 149 -2.46 21.04 -7.44
C GLY A 149 -2.53 20.44 -8.85
N GLY A 150 -3.55 20.77 -9.65
CA GLY A 150 -3.62 20.45 -11.09
C GLY A 150 -4.05 19.02 -11.45
N GLY A 151 -3.82 18.03 -10.58
CA GLY A 151 -4.37 16.67 -10.67
C GLY A 151 -5.58 16.46 -9.76
N LYS A 152 -6.21 15.27 -9.82
CA LYS A 152 -7.23 14.87 -8.84
C LYS A 152 -6.58 14.59 -7.49
N LEU A 153 -7.18 15.08 -6.42
CA LEU A 153 -6.81 14.72 -5.05
C LEU A 153 -7.84 13.78 -4.42
N ARG A 154 -7.35 12.78 -3.67
CA ARG A 154 -8.13 11.93 -2.77
C ARG A 154 -7.46 11.82 -1.42
N GLY A 155 -8.23 11.46 -0.41
CA GLY A 155 -7.75 11.30 0.96
C GLY A 155 -7.84 9.86 1.46
N ILE A 156 -6.86 9.47 2.26
CA ILE A 156 -6.96 8.34 3.20
C ILE A 156 -6.79 8.91 4.61
N VAL A 157 -7.83 8.78 5.43
CA VAL A 157 -7.92 9.36 6.78
C VAL A 157 -7.56 8.34 7.86
N VAL A 158 -7.33 8.79 9.09
CA VAL A 158 -7.30 7.93 10.28
C VAL A 158 -8.50 8.27 11.14
N LEU A 159 -9.32 7.28 11.46
CA LEU A 159 -10.55 7.50 12.24
C LEU A 159 -10.28 7.39 13.74
N ASP A 160 -10.93 8.25 14.51
CA ASP A 160 -11.19 8.01 15.93
C ASP A 160 -12.55 7.30 16.03
N SER A 161 -12.54 5.98 16.18
CA SER A 161 -13.75 5.15 16.10
C SER A 161 -14.82 5.51 17.12
N GLU A 162 -14.45 6.12 18.26
CA GLU A 162 -15.40 6.52 19.30
C GLU A 162 -16.12 7.84 18.95
N GLN A 163 -15.54 8.66 18.08
CA GLN A 163 -16.05 10.00 17.74
C GLN A 163 -16.67 10.08 16.34
N MET A 164 -16.44 9.10 15.48
CA MET A 164 -16.88 9.14 14.09
C MET A 164 -18.35 8.76 13.93
N THR A 165 -19.14 9.68 13.39
CA THR A 165 -20.53 9.42 12.99
C THR A 165 -20.63 9.11 11.49
N ARG A 166 -21.77 8.55 11.09
CA ARG A 166 -22.10 8.34 9.68
C ARG A 166 -22.03 9.64 8.88
N GLU A 167 -22.51 10.73 9.46
CA GLU A 167 -22.54 12.06 8.83
C GLU A 167 -21.13 12.57 8.59
N ASN A 168 -20.20 12.37 9.54
CA ASN A 168 -18.79 12.73 9.35
C ASN A 168 -18.17 11.96 8.17
N LEU A 169 -18.42 10.66 8.05
CA LEU A 169 -17.88 9.84 6.96
C LEU A 169 -18.44 10.27 5.60
N LEU A 170 -19.73 10.59 5.52
CA LEU A 170 -20.35 11.10 4.29
C LEU A 170 -19.84 12.50 3.91
N GLU A 171 -19.54 13.35 4.87
CA GLU A 171 -18.90 14.65 4.60
C GLU A 171 -17.48 14.46 4.05
N MET A 172 -16.67 13.62 4.69
CA MET A 172 -15.34 13.25 4.19
C MET A 172 -15.39 12.66 2.78
N ASP A 173 -16.39 11.83 2.49
CA ASP A 173 -16.59 11.24 1.14
C ASP A 173 -16.84 12.30 0.07
N LYS A 174 -17.67 13.32 0.38
CA LYS A 174 -17.94 14.48 -0.49
C LYS A 174 -16.67 15.31 -0.76
N LEU A 175 -15.79 15.42 0.23
CA LEU A 175 -14.50 16.09 0.07
C LEU A 175 -13.52 15.30 -0.82
N GLY A 176 -13.69 13.99 -0.94
CA GLY A 176 -12.84 13.13 -1.77
C GLY A 176 -12.05 12.10 -0.97
N VAL A 177 -12.40 11.83 0.28
CA VAL A 177 -11.84 10.69 1.02
C VAL A 177 -12.33 9.38 0.38
N ARG A 178 -11.43 8.40 0.28
CA ARG A 178 -11.68 7.08 -0.32
C ARG A 178 -11.23 5.93 0.55
N GLY A 179 -10.96 6.19 1.82
CA GLY A 179 -10.56 5.12 2.71
C GLY A 179 -9.95 5.57 4.02
N VAL A 180 -9.64 4.55 4.81
CA VAL A 180 -9.12 4.68 6.17
C VAL A 180 -7.78 3.95 6.24
N ARG A 181 -6.82 4.51 6.96
CA ARG A 181 -5.54 3.87 7.23
C ARG A 181 -5.53 3.21 8.60
N LEU A 182 -5.07 1.96 8.66
CA LEU A 182 -4.63 1.30 9.87
C LEU A 182 -3.11 1.08 9.78
N ASN A 183 -2.35 1.74 10.64
CA ASN A 183 -0.89 1.65 10.67
C ASN A 183 -0.42 1.01 11.97
N MET A 184 0.05 -0.23 11.87
CA MET A 184 0.49 -1.03 13.01
C MET A 184 2.01 -1.24 13.06
N VAL A 185 2.75 -0.78 12.05
CA VAL A 185 4.22 -0.88 12.01
C VAL A 185 4.89 0.35 12.61
N SER A 186 4.33 1.55 12.41
CA SER A 186 4.95 2.79 12.92
C SER A 186 4.65 3.09 14.38
N SER A 187 3.68 2.39 14.99
CA SER A 187 3.26 2.61 16.39
C SER A 187 4.22 2.00 17.41
N GLY A 188 5.18 1.16 17.00
CA GLY A 188 6.22 0.61 17.88
C GLY A 188 5.72 -0.37 18.95
N GLY A 189 4.41 -0.67 18.98
CA GLY A 189 3.80 -1.65 19.87
C GLY A 189 3.77 -3.04 19.24
N SER A 190 3.82 -4.09 20.07
CA SER A 190 3.51 -5.45 19.63
C SER A 190 2.02 -5.54 19.34
N VAL A 191 1.65 -5.52 18.06
CA VAL A 191 0.26 -5.70 17.62
C VAL A 191 0.03 -7.19 17.40
N THR A 192 -0.94 -7.75 18.12
CA THR A 192 -1.36 -9.14 17.91
C THR A 192 -2.27 -9.24 16.69
N GLY A 193 -2.31 -10.42 16.07
CA GLY A 193 -3.23 -10.69 14.97
C GLY A 193 -4.69 -10.49 15.33
N ASP A 194 -5.09 -10.82 16.57
CA ASP A 194 -6.44 -10.56 17.09
C ASP A 194 -6.78 -9.07 17.16
N ALA A 195 -5.85 -8.23 17.63
CA ALA A 195 -6.05 -6.79 17.67
C ALA A 195 -6.21 -6.20 16.26
N LEU A 196 -5.41 -6.69 15.32
CA LEU A 196 -5.47 -6.29 13.91
C LEU A 196 -6.77 -6.75 13.25
N ARG A 197 -7.20 -7.99 13.50
CA ARG A 197 -8.48 -8.54 13.04
C ARG A 197 -9.65 -7.73 13.56
N LYS A 198 -9.64 -7.39 14.85
CA LYS A 198 -10.68 -6.57 15.49
C LYS A 198 -10.75 -5.18 14.84
N ALA A 199 -9.62 -4.48 14.74
CA ALA A 199 -9.56 -3.15 14.13
C ALA A 199 -10.06 -3.14 12.67
N LEU A 200 -9.73 -4.20 11.91
CA LEU A 200 -10.22 -4.39 10.55
C LEU A 200 -11.75 -4.52 10.48
N ILE A 201 -12.31 -5.42 11.29
CA ILE A 201 -13.76 -5.67 11.32
C ILE A 201 -14.52 -4.42 11.75
N GLU A 202 -14.06 -3.73 12.79
CA GLU A 202 -14.67 -2.49 13.28
C GLU A 202 -14.63 -1.38 12.24
N THR A 203 -13.48 -1.16 11.60
CA THR A 203 -13.33 -0.14 10.55
C THR A 203 -14.21 -0.46 9.34
N ALA A 204 -14.27 -1.72 8.93
CA ALA A 204 -15.13 -2.15 7.84
C ALA A 204 -16.61 -2.02 8.18
N GLY A 205 -16.99 -2.26 9.44
CA GLY A 205 -18.33 -2.00 9.97
C GLY A 205 -18.73 -0.54 9.78
N LEU A 206 -17.92 0.40 10.29
CA LEU A 206 -18.15 1.84 10.15
C LEU A 206 -18.32 2.26 8.68
N ILE A 207 -17.46 1.77 7.79
CA ILE A 207 -17.52 2.07 6.36
C ILE A 207 -18.83 1.52 5.74
N LYS A 208 -19.22 0.29 6.06
CA LYS A 208 -20.43 -0.34 5.51
C LYS A 208 -21.70 0.32 6.05
N ASP A 209 -21.76 0.62 7.34
CA ASP A 209 -22.90 1.27 7.97
C ASP A 209 -23.15 2.69 7.42
N ALA A 210 -22.08 3.37 6.99
CA ALA A 210 -22.19 4.62 6.26
C ALA A 210 -22.66 4.48 4.80
N GLY A 211 -22.75 3.25 4.27
CA GLY A 211 -23.07 2.97 2.86
C GLY A 211 -21.88 3.13 1.91
N LEU A 212 -20.64 3.08 2.42
CA LEU A 212 -19.42 3.36 1.67
C LEU A 212 -18.61 2.09 1.32
N GLY A 213 -19.11 0.88 1.63
CA GLY A 213 -18.37 -0.39 1.46
C GLY A 213 -17.89 -0.72 0.04
N GLY A 214 -18.56 -0.21 -1.00
CA GLY A 214 -18.14 -0.35 -2.40
C GLY A 214 -17.25 0.79 -2.91
N LYS A 215 -16.95 1.79 -2.07
CA LYS A 215 -16.27 3.03 -2.48
C LYS A 215 -15.03 3.33 -1.65
N TRP A 216 -15.09 3.08 -0.35
CA TRP A 216 -13.96 3.28 0.54
C TRP A 216 -13.17 1.98 0.71
N TRP A 217 -11.87 2.14 0.92
CA TRP A 217 -10.91 1.07 1.10
C TRP A 217 -10.23 1.18 2.45
N ILE A 218 -9.72 0.07 2.99
CA ILE A 218 -8.86 0.09 4.18
C ILE A 218 -7.42 -0.10 3.74
N GLN A 219 -6.59 0.89 4.02
CA GLN A 219 -5.15 0.83 3.79
C GLN A 219 -4.45 0.21 4.99
N LEU A 220 -3.70 -0.88 4.76
CA LEU A 220 -3.00 -1.65 5.78
C LEU A 220 -1.49 -1.61 5.57
N PHE A 221 -0.77 -1.16 6.60
CA PHE A 221 0.67 -1.34 6.69
C PHE A 221 1.01 -2.30 7.84
N ILE A 222 1.39 -3.53 7.49
CA ILE A 222 1.61 -4.66 8.39
C ILE A 222 2.80 -5.52 7.91
N PRO A 223 3.44 -6.32 8.78
CA PRO A 223 4.38 -7.36 8.36
C PRO A 223 3.71 -8.42 7.45
N GLY A 224 4.46 -8.97 6.50
CA GLY A 224 3.94 -9.88 5.48
C GLY A 224 3.25 -11.14 6.02
N HIS A 225 3.79 -11.75 7.08
CA HIS A 225 3.25 -13.00 7.63
C HIS A 225 1.79 -12.90 8.12
N PHE A 226 1.29 -11.70 8.43
CA PHE A 226 -0.09 -11.51 8.86
C PHE A 226 -1.12 -11.82 7.76
N TRP A 227 -0.73 -11.83 6.48
CA TRP A 227 -1.67 -12.17 5.41
C TRP A 227 -2.20 -13.61 5.52
N ASP A 228 -1.40 -14.54 6.07
CA ASP A 228 -1.85 -15.91 6.34
C ASP A 228 -2.96 -15.92 7.38
N GLU A 229 -2.77 -15.19 8.49
CA GLU A 229 -3.71 -15.12 9.59
C GLU A 229 -5.00 -14.34 9.25
N LEU A 230 -4.88 -13.28 8.46
CA LEU A 230 -5.99 -12.40 8.11
C LEU A 230 -6.77 -12.84 6.88
N SER A 231 -6.29 -13.86 6.16
CA SER A 231 -6.83 -14.28 4.86
C SER A 231 -8.34 -14.47 4.87
N GLU A 232 -8.87 -15.18 5.87
CA GLU A 232 -10.30 -15.40 6.00
C GLU A 232 -11.09 -14.12 6.37
N THR A 233 -10.54 -13.30 7.26
CA THR A 233 -11.15 -12.00 7.62
C THR A 233 -11.28 -11.10 6.41
N VAL A 234 -10.22 -10.98 5.62
CA VAL A 234 -10.17 -10.11 4.43
C VAL A 234 -11.18 -10.57 3.37
N ARG A 235 -11.31 -11.88 3.14
CA ARG A 235 -12.33 -12.44 2.23
C ARG A 235 -13.76 -12.05 2.61
N ASN A 236 -14.04 -12.02 3.91
CA ASN A 236 -15.39 -11.78 4.45
C ASN A 236 -15.66 -10.30 4.82
N LEU A 237 -14.70 -9.40 4.62
CA LEU A 237 -14.75 -8.04 5.17
C LEU A 237 -15.86 -7.18 4.53
N GLY A 238 -16.11 -7.38 3.23
CA GLY A 238 -17.04 -6.58 2.43
C GLY A 238 -16.56 -5.17 2.11
N VAL A 239 -15.26 -4.90 2.32
CA VAL A 239 -14.56 -3.64 2.01
C VAL A 239 -13.20 -4.01 1.43
N GLY A 240 -12.76 -3.31 0.38
CA GLY A 240 -11.47 -3.58 -0.27
C GLY A 240 -10.28 -3.18 0.59
N ILE A 241 -9.17 -3.91 0.46
CA ILE A 241 -7.90 -3.63 1.15
C ILE A 241 -6.86 -3.03 0.20
N ILE A 242 -6.10 -2.05 0.67
CA ILE A 242 -4.85 -1.60 0.05
C ILE A 242 -3.69 -2.12 0.91
N ALA A 243 -2.92 -3.07 0.40
CA ALA A 243 -1.72 -3.56 1.06
C ALA A 243 -0.56 -2.61 0.77
N ASP A 244 -0.16 -1.81 1.78
CA ASP A 244 0.93 -0.85 1.64
C ASP A 244 2.29 -1.55 1.47
N HIS A 245 3.18 -0.90 0.72
CA HIS A 245 4.61 -1.22 0.62
C HIS A 245 4.91 -2.70 0.35
N LEU A 246 4.51 -3.18 -0.84
CA LEU A 246 4.64 -4.58 -1.28
C LEU A 246 3.88 -5.57 -0.38
N GLY A 247 2.89 -5.10 0.38
CA GLY A 247 2.21 -5.91 1.39
C GLY A 247 3.14 -6.38 2.51
N GLY A 248 4.21 -5.64 2.78
CA GLY A 248 5.20 -6.02 3.78
C GLY A 248 6.16 -7.13 3.34
N MET A 249 6.10 -7.59 2.08
CA MET A 249 7.10 -8.48 1.51
C MET A 249 8.47 -7.81 1.47
N LYS A 250 9.52 -8.61 1.69
CA LYS A 250 10.90 -8.16 1.76
C LYS A 250 11.77 -8.72 0.63
N GLY A 251 12.83 -8.00 0.29
CA GLY A 251 13.92 -8.46 -0.55
C GLY A 251 14.87 -9.38 0.24
N SER A 252 15.75 -10.08 -0.46
CA SER A 252 16.65 -11.06 0.16
C SER A 252 17.59 -10.45 1.20
N SER A 253 17.91 -9.15 1.08
CA SER A 253 18.74 -8.43 2.06
C SER A 253 18.12 -8.35 3.47
N MET A 254 16.80 -8.54 3.57
CA MET A 254 16.05 -8.47 4.84
C MET A 254 15.45 -9.82 5.26
N LEU A 255 15.86 -10.92 4.61
CA LEU A 255 15.42 -12.28 4.94
C LEU A 255 16.61 -13.12 5.43
N GLU A 256 16.30 -14.29 6.00
CA GLU A 256 17.33 -15.26 6.37
C GLU A 256 18.12 -15.72 5.13
N GLN A 257 19.41 -16.02 5.34
CA GLN A 257 20.28 -16.43 4.24
C GLN A 257 19.75 -17.71 3.57
N GLY A 258 19.60 -17.66 2.24
CA GLY A 258 19.09 -18.79 1.45
C GLY A 258 17.57 -18.85 1.36
N ALA A 259 16.83 -17.94 2.00
CA ALA A 259 15.39 -17.85 1.83
C ALA A 259 15.02 -17.45 0.39
N THR A 260 14.00 -18.10 -0.17
CA THR A 260 13.39 -17.70 -1.45
C THR A 260 12.47 -16.50 -1.21
N VAL A 261 12.78 -15.36 -1.82
CA VAL A 261 12.01 -14.10 -1.59
C VAL A 261 10.52 -14.21 -1.94
N THR A 262 10.13 -15.10 -2.86
CA THR A 262 8.73 -15.32 -3.25
C THR A 262 8.02 -16.41 -2.44
N GLU A 263 8.69 -17.03 -1.47
CA GLU A 263 8.13 -18.09 -0.61
C GLU A 263 8.13 -17.66 0.87
N GLN A 264 8.34 -16.36 1.13
CA GLN A 264 8.27 -15.81 2.48
C GLN A 264 6.82 -15.91 3.05
N PRO A 265 6.65 -16.06 4.37
CA PRO A 265 5.31 -16.17 4.97
C PRO A 265 4.36 -15.04 4.57
N GLY A 266 3.10 -15.38 4.30
CA GLY A 266 2.06 -14.48 3.80
C GLY A 266 2.09 -14.18 2.30
N PHE A 267 3.12 -14.58 1.55
CA PHE A 267 3.22 -14.25 0.12
C PHE A 267 2.08 -14.86 -0.70
N ASP A 268 1.83 -16.16 -0.56
CA ASP A 268 0.76 -16.86 -1.29
C ASP A 268 -0.63 -16.39 -0.87
N ALA A 269 -0.83 -16.11 0.42
CA ALA A 269 -2.09 -15.53 0.90
C ALA A 269 -2.34 -14.15 0.29
N LEU A 270 -1.32 -13.29 0.20
CA LEU A 270 -1.41 -11.99 -0.44
C LEU A 270 -1.78 -12.12 -1.93
N ILE A 271 -1.12 -13.01 -2.67
CA ILE A 271 -1.44 -13.29 -4.08
C ILE A 271 -2.87 -13.82 -4.23
N ALA A 272 -3.30 -14.77 -3.41
CA ALA A 272 -4.63 -15.37 -3.50
C ALA A 272 -5.74 -14.35 -3.23
N LEU A 273 -5.56 -13.49 -2.21
CA LEU A 273 -6.50 -12.42 -1.88
C LEU A 273 -6.55 -11.36 -2.99
N ALA A 274 -5.41 -11.00 -3.58
CA ALA A 274 -5.34 -10.04 -4.69
C ALA A 274 -6.00 -10.64 -5.94
N SER A 275 -5.69 -11.88 -6.31
CA SER A 275 -6.31 -12.61 -7.44
C SER A 275 -7.84 -12.68 -7.32
N SER A 276 -8.33 -12.80 -6.08
CA SER A 276 -9.76 -12.81 -5.74
C SER A 276 -10.37 -11.41 -5.61
N LYS A 277 -9.61 -10.35 -5.94
CA LYS A 277 -10.02 -8.93 -5.93
C LYS A 277 -10.42 -8.37 -4.56
N HIS A 278 -10.01 -9.04 -3.47
CA HIS A 278 -10.23 -8.51 -2.12
C HIS A 278 -9.22 -7.42 -1.73
N LEU A 279 -8.06 -7.38 -2.39
CA LEU A 279 -7.10 -6.31 -2.20
C LEU A 279 -6.41 -5.86 -3.50
N VAL A 280 -5.70 -4.75 -3.37
CA VAL A 280 -4.63 -4.33 -4.29
C VAL A 280 -3.30 -4.19 -3.55
N VAL A 281 -2.21 -4.52 -4.23
CA VAL A 281 -0.85 -4.38 -3.70
C VAL A 281 -0.26 -3.05 -4.15
N LYS A 282 0.20 -2.25 -3.19
CA LYS A 282 0.89 -1.00 -3.47
C LYS A 282 2.38 -1.26 -3.64
N VAL A 283 2.87 -1.12 -4.87
CA VAL A 283 4.28 -1.21 -5.23
C VAL A 283 4.95 0.12 -4.87
N SER A 284 5.43 0.22 -3.63
CA SER A 284 6.09 1.40 -3.07
C SER A 284 6.98 1.02 -1.90
N GLY A 285 7.66 2.01 -1.30
CA GLY A 285 8.39 1.81 -0.04
C GLY A 285 9.57 0.84 -0.16
N PHE A 286 10.25 0.80 -1.31
CA PHE A 286 11.43 -0.07 -1.51
C PHE A 286 12.50 0.11 -0.42
N PRO A 287 12.82 1.34 0.04
CA PRO A 287 13.75 1.54 1.15
C PRO A 287 13.25 1.01 2.52
N ARG A 288 12.02 0.51 2.60
CA ARG A 288 11.45 -0.17 3.78
C ARG A 288 11.43 -1.69 3.62
N ALA A 289 11.65 -2.18 2.40
CA ALA A 289 11.52 -3.59 2.03
C ALA A 289 12.87 -4.23 1.66
N SER A 290 13.92 -3.44 1.50
CA SER A 290 15.26 -3.90 1.16
C SER A 290 16.32 -2.99 1.79
N GLU A 291 17.45 -3.59 2.17
CA GLU A 291 18.69 -2.91 2.57
C GLU A 291 19.73 -2.88 1.43
N ASP A 292 19.45 -3.50 0.27
CA ASP A 292 20.33 -3.48 -0.90
C ASP A 292 20.07 -2.24 -1.77
N GLU A 293 20.51 -1.08 -1.29
CA GLU A 293 20.33 0.20 -2.01
C GLU A 293 21.06 0.24 -3.37
N LYS A 294 22.01 -0.68 -3.61
CA LYS A 294 22.85 -0.69 -4.82
C LYS A 294 21.97 -0.85 -6.05
N ALA A 295 22.05 0.10 -6.98
CA ALA A 295 21.30 0.04 -8.23
C ALA A 295 19.76 0.00 -8.08
N ALA A 296 19.26 0.61 -6.99
CA ALA A 296 17.85 0.80 -6.66
C ALA A 296 17.09 -0.49 -6.29
N TYR A 297 17.55 -1.19 -5.24
CA TYR A 297 16.85 -2.32 -4.61
C TYR A 297 16.63 -3.54 -5.52
N PRO A 298 17.68 -4.08 -6.16
CA PRO A 298 17.59 -5.15 -7.16
C PRO A 298 17.04 -6.46 -6.58
N ASP A 299 17.22 -6.69 -5.29
CA ASP A 299 16.71 -7.86 -4.58
C ASP A 299 15.17 -7.88 -4.42
N LEU A 300 14.48 -6.80 -4.78
CA LEU A 300 13.01 -6.75 -4.88
C LEU A 300 12.48 -7.18 -6.26
N GLU A 301 13.36 -7.38 -7.25
CA GLU A 301 12.96 -7.67 -8.63
C GLU A 301 12.05 -8.90 -8.73
N ALA A 302 12.42 -10.00 -8.06
CA ALA A 302 11.66 -11.24 -8.12
C ALA A 302 10.27 -11.11 -7.47
N VAL A 303 10.16 -10.36 -6.36
CA VAL A 303 8.88 -10.06 -5.69
C VAL A 303 7.97 -9.27 -6.64
N VAL A 304 8.47 -8.17 -7.21
CA VAL A 304 7.68 -7.31 -8.11
C VAL A 304 7.31 -8.04 -9.40
N LYS A 305 8.22 -8.82 -9.98
CA LYS A 305 7.92 -9.63 -11.17
C LYS A 305 6.84 -10.67 -10.89
N ARG A 306 6.87 -11.33 -9.72
CA ARG A 306 5.83 -12.30 -9.37
C ARG A 306 4.46 -11.63 -9.24
N PHE A 307 4.39 -10.46 -8.61
CA PHE A 307 3.17 -9.65 -8.58
C PHE A 307 2.67 -9.27 -9.97
N ALA A 308 3.56 -8.80 -10.84
CA ALA A 308 3.24 -8.38 -12.20
C ALA A 308 2.72 -9.54 -13.08
N VAL A 309 3.15 -10.77 -12.81
CA VAL A 309 2.69 -11.96 -13.53
C VAL A 309 1.36 -12.47 -12.98
N GLU A 310 1.23 -12.60 -11.67
CA GLU A 310 0.09 -13.28 -11.03
C GLU A 310 -1.13 -12.35 -10.87
N VAL A 311 -0.91 -11.08 -10.55
CA VAL A 311 -1.98 -10.13 -10.18
C VAL A 311 -1.83 -8.76 -10.87
N PRO A 312 -1.60 -8.72 -12.21
CA PRO A 312 -1.29 -7.49 -12.94
C PRO A 312 -2.34 -6.38 -12.81
N ASP A 313 -3.61 -6.74 -12.67
CA ASP A 313 -4.71 -5.78 -12.56
C ASP A 313 -4.89 -5.22 -11.14
N GLN A 314 -4.19 -5.78 -10.14
CA GLN A 314 -4.33 -5.46 -8.73
C GLN A 314 -3.12 -4.73 -8.15
N LEU A 315 -2.31 -4.12 -9.00
CA LEU A 315 -1.16 -3.32 -8.60
C LEU A 315 -1.48 -1.83 -8.68
N ILE A 316 -1.01 -1.08 -7.69
CA ILE A 316 -0.98 0.39 -7.71
C ILE A 316 0.42 0.86 -7.33
N TRP A 317 0.84 2.03 -7.80
CA TRP A 317 2.14 2.59 -7.47
C TRP A 317 2.04 3.78 -6.51
N ALA A 318 3.10 4.01 -5.72
CA ALA A 318 3.28 5.25 -4.98
C ALA A 318 4.77 5.58 -4.77
N SER A 319 5.07 6.86 -4.62
CA SER A 319 6.42 7.32 -4.27
C SER A 319 6.77 7.11 -2.80
N ASP A 320 5.79 7.16 -1.89
CA ASP A 320 6.01 7.29 -0.43
C ASP A 320 6.64 8.65 -0.03
N TRP A 321 6.53 9.68 -0.89
CA TRP A 321 6.99 11.02 -0.58
C TRP A 321 6.35 11.54 0.72
N PRO A 322 7.09 12.18 1.64
CA PRO A 322 8.46 12.69 1.51
C PRO A 322 9.51 11.76 2.11
N HIS A 323 9.31 10.44 2.14
CA HIS A 323 10.34 9.47 2.58
C HIS A 323 10.74 9.58 4.06
N THR A 324 9.75 9.53 4.97
CA THR A 324 9.99 9.49 6.42
C THR A 324 10.90 8.33 6.84
N GLY A 325 11.63 8.50 7.95
CA GLY A 325 12.54 7.49 8.49
C GLY A 325 11.84 6.24 9.06
N GLU A 326 12.63 5.27 9.52
CA GLU A 326 12.13 4.03 10.11
C GLU A 326 12.01 4.12 11.64
N ALA A 327 11.17 3.26 12.22
CA ALA A 327 11.01 3.19 13.67
C ALA A 327 12.33 2.84 14.39
N LYS A 328 13.17 1.97 13.79
CA LYS A 328 14.44 1.53 14.37
C LYS A 328 15.43 2.69 14.59
N ASP A 329 15.40 3.70 13.72
CA ASP A 329 16.31 4.85 13.75
C ASP A 329 15.88 5.94 14.77
N ARG A 330 14.69 5.78 15.38
CA ARG A 330 14.12 6.76 16.31
C ARG A 330 14.45 6.45 17.78
N LYS A 331 15.10 5.32 18.07
CA LYS A 331 15.43 4.91 19.44
C LYS A 331 16.31 5.98 20.12
N GLY A 332 15.81 6.56 21.21
CA GLY A 332 16.51 7.59 21.99
C GLY A 332 16.41 9.00 21.40
N ARG A 333 15.69 9.21 20.29
CA ARG A 333 15.51 10.53 19.69
C ARG A 333 14.38 11.29 20.41
N SER A 334 14.62 12.56 20.69
CA SER A 334 13.58 13.44 21.24
C SER A 334 12.55 13.81 20.18
N ILE A 335 11.26 13.72 20.53
CA ILE A 335 10.16 14.20 19.68
C ILE A 335 10.20 15.70 19.45
N ASN A 336 11.00 16.47 20.19
CA ASN A 336 11.13 17.91 19.99
C ASN A 336 12.19 18.27 18.94
N VAL A 337 12.91 17.28 18.39
CA VAL A 337 13.93 17.49 17.35
C VAL A 337 13.39 16.99 16.01
N PRO A 338 13.08 17.88 15.05
CA PRO A 338 12.58 17.48 13.75
C PRO A 338 13.53 16.49 13.04
N GLU A 339 12.99 15.36 12.57
CA GLU A 339 13.71 14.39 11.76
C GLU A 339 13.79 14.84 10.29
N PRO A 340 14.97 14.74 9.65
CA PRO A 340 15.05 14.91 8.22
C PRO A 340 14.36 13.74 7.51
N PHE A 341 14.05 13.97 6.23
CA PHE A 341 13.62 12.93 5.33
C PHE A 341 14.80 12.13 4.79
N ARG A 342 14.55 10.89 4.37
CA ARG A 342 15.55 10.07 3.67
C ARG A 342 15.79 10.65 2.28
N ASP A 343 17.04 10.63 1.85
CA ASP A 343 17.42 11.00 0.48
C ASP A 343 17.25 9.78 -0.42
N ILE A 344 16.15 9.75 -1.18
CA ILE A 344 15.76 8.60 -2.00
C ILE A 344 15.78 9.00 -3.47
N ASP A 345 16.49 8.23 -4.31
CA ASP A 345 16.49 8.42 -5.75
C ASP A 345 15.24 7.76 -6.38
N ASP A 346 14.10 8.46 -6.30
CA ASP A 346 12.83 8.03 -6.90
C ASP A 346 12.94 7.77 -8.41
N VAL A 347 13.82 8.50 -9.10
CA VAL A 347 14.04 8.34 -10.54
C VAL A 347 14.73 7.00 -10.83
N ALA A 348 15.73 6.62 -10.04
CA ALA A 348 16.36 5.32 -10.16
C ALA A 348 15.39 4.18 -9.85
N ILE A 349 14.57 4.32 -8.79
CA ILE A 349 13.52 3.35 -8.44
C ILE A 349 12.51 3.21 -9.58
N LEU A 350 11.98 4.31 -10.14
CA LEU A 350 11.03 4.24 -11.25
C LEU A 350 11.61 3.62 -12.51
N LYS A 351 12.86 3.96 -12.87
CA LYS A 351 13.57 3.33 -13.99
C LYS A 351 13.71 1.82 -13.78
N ARG A 352 14.06 1.42 -12.56
CA ARG A 352 14.23 0.01 -12.20
C ARG A 352 12.89 -0.72 -12.25
N LEU A 353 11.86 -0.20 -11.59
CA LEU A 353 10.51 -0.74 -11.61
C LEU A 353 9.99 -0.87 -13.04
N ARG A 354 10.18 0.15 -13.88
CA ARG A 354 9.78 0.10 -15.29
C ARG A 354 10.45 -1.05 -16.04
N SER A 355 11.71 -1.35 -15.74
CA SER A 355 12.45 -2.44 -16.38
C SER A 355 11.97 -3.84 -15.98
N TRP A 356 11.24 -3.97 -14.87
CA TRP A 356 10.78 -5.25 -14.35
C TRP A 356 9.41 -5.68 -14.85
N VAL A 357 8.61 -4.73 -15.36
CA VAL A 357 7.22 -4.98 -15.76
C VAL A 357 6.98 -4.69 -17.24
N SER A 358 5.96 -5.33 -17.81
CA SER A 358 5.52 -5.05 -19.18
C SER A 358 4.90 -3.65 -19.30
N VAL A 359 4.76 -3.15 -20.53
CA VAL A 359 4.06 -1.87 -20.80
C VAL A 359 2.62 -1.92 -20.28
N ASP A 360 1.90 -3.02 -20.52
CA ASP A 360 0.51 -3.20 -20.07
C ASP A 360 0.39 -3.14 -18.54
N VAL A 361 1.25 -3.88 -17.82
CA VAL A 361 1.25 -3.83 -16.35
C VAL A 361 1.62 -2.45 -15.83
N TRP A 362 2.56 -1.77 -16.49
CA TRP A 362 2.93 -0.39 -16.12
C TRP A 362 1.74 0.57 -16.26
N GLU A 363 1.04 0.56 -17.40
CA GLU A 363 -0.10 1.45 -17.64
C GLU A 363 -1.26 1.18 -16.66
N LYS A 364 -1.55 -0.10 -16.40
CA LYS A 364 -2.52 -0.52 -15.39
C LYS A 364 -2.13 -0.03 -14.00
N MET A 365 -0.90 -0.31 -13.57
CA MET A 365 -0.42 0.04 -12.23
C MET A 365 -0.35 1.55 -12.00
N MET A 366 0.06 2.32 -13.01
CA MET A 366 0.24 3.77 -12.90
C MET A 366 -1.07 4.55 -13.01
N ALA A 367 -2.03 4.10 -13.83
CA ALA A 367 -3.23 4.87 -14.12
C ALA A 367 -4.53 4.04 -14.07
N GLY A 368 -4.56 2.86 -14.68
CA GLY A 368 -5.78 2.08 -14.85
C GLY A 368 -6.39 1.58 -13.54
N THR A 369 -5.65 0.78 -12.79
CA THR A 369 -6.06 0.23 -11.49
C THR A 369 -6.34 1.32 -10.45
N PRO A 370 -5.45 2.30 -10.19
CA PRO A 370 -5.76 3.36 -9.23
C PRO A 370 -6.94 4.23 -9.69
N GLY A 371 -7.15 4.41 -11.00
CA GLY A 371 -8.33 5.08 -11.53
C GLY A 371 -9.64 4.37 -11.15
N LYS A 372 -9.69 3.04 -11.13
CA LYS A 372 -10.88 2.29 -10.69
C LYS A 372 -11.18 2.44 -9.19
N ILE A 373 -10.14 2.68 -8.39
CA ILE A 373 -10.23 2.75 -6.93
C ILE A 373 -10.55 4.18 -6.47
N PHE A 374 -9.92 5.17 -7.10
CA PHE A 374 -9.88 6.53 -6.56
C PHE A 374 -10.61 7.58 -7.41
N ALA A 375 -10.92 7.33 -8.69
CA ALA A 375 -11.32 8.39 -9.64
C ALA A 375 -12.62 9.15 -9.33
#